data_AF-A0AAU7CAV4-F1
#
_entry.id   AF-A0AAU7CAV4-F1
#
_cell.length_a   1.000
_cell.length_b   1.000
_cell.length_c   1.000
_cell.angle_alpha   90.00
_cell.angle_beta   90.00
_cell.angle_gamma   90.00
#
_symmetry.space_group_name_H-M   'P 1'
#
loop_
_entity.id
_entity.type
_entity.pdbx_description
1 polymer ?
#
loop_
_entity_poly.entity_id
_entity_poly.type
_entity_poly.pdbx_seq_one_letter_code
_entity_poly.pdbx_strand_id
1 'polypeptide(L)'
;MSEPNHYQVPETATAAFTPEQQLAKMLLQARENGYTLGLFYRWSLRGYLVLFIAISIGIAWFSWVNMAPGIYAMTGLLVGALLRDYGVAKKQVRLWPVQARLLDWEKVQAMANGEA
;
A
#
# COMPACT_ATOMS: atom_id res chain seq x y z
N MET A 1 24.04 -20.61 -21.34
CA MET A 1 24.91 -19.43 -21.17
C MET A 1 24.11 -18.40 -20.39
N SER A 2 24.34 -18.31 -19.09
CA SER A 2 23.70 -17.34 -18.19
C SER A 2 24.75 -16.83 -17.21
N GLU A 3 25.28 -15.64 -17.48
CA GLU A 3 26.06 -14.79 -16.59
C GLU A 3 25.73 -13.33 -16.92
N PRO A 4 25.81 -12.37 -15.98
CA PRO A 4 25.73 -12.52 -14.52
C PRO A 4 24.75 -11.51 -13.87
N ASN A 5 24.22 -11.93 -12.72
CA ASN A 5 23.50 -11.08 -11.79
C ASN A 5 24.54 -10.36 -10.90
N HIS A 6 24.73 -9.06 -11.09
CA HIS A 6 25.59 -8.24 -10.22
C HIS A 6 24.81 -7.02 -9.73
N TYR A 7 23.86 -7.25 -8.84
CA TYR A 7 23.34 -6.19 -7.99
C TYR A 7 24.29 -6.00 -6.79
N GLN A 8 25.31 -5.15 -6.98
CA GLN A 8 26.12 -4.65 -5.88
C GLN A 8 25.44 -3.41 -5.29
N VAL A 9 24.88 -3.54 -4.07
CA VAL A 9 24.46 -2.38 -3.27
C VAL A 9 25.65 -1.96 -2.40
N PRO A 10 26.14 -0.72 -2.53
CA PRO A 10 27.26 -0.25 -1.74
C PRO A 10 26.91 -0.02 -0.27
N GLU A 11 27.92 -0.36 0.53
CA GLU A 11 27.98 -0.50 1.97
C GLU A 11 28.09 0.86 2.67
N THR A 12 26.95 1.49 3.00
CA THR A 12 26.90 2.56 4.02
C THR A 12 25.65 2.44 4.88
N ALA A 13 25.78 1.69 5.98
CA ALA A 13 25.20 1.90 7.31
C ALA A 13 23.94 2.78 7.47
N THR A 14 22.81 2.32 6.94
CA THR A 14 21.54 2.15 7.66
C THR A 14 20.88 0.98 6.95
N ALA A 15 20.72 -0.18 7.58
CA ALA A 15 20.26 -1.39 6.90
C ALA A 15 18.82 -1.21 6.36
N ALA A 16 18.71 -0.62 5.18
CA ALA A 16 17.47 -0.40 4.49
C ALA A 16 17.02 -1.76 3.97
N PHE A 17 15.96 -2.31 4.57
CA PHE A 17 15.36 -3.55 4.10
C PHE A 17 15.03 -3.43 2.61
N THR A 18 15.36 -4.48 1.85
CA THR A 18 14.96 -4.55 0.44
C THR A 18 13.43 -4.45 0.34
N PRO A 19 12.87 -3.97 -0.80
CA PRO A 19 11.42 -3.91 -0.98
C PRO A 19 10.73 -5.26 -0.71
N GLU A 20 11.39 -6.35 -1.08
CA GLU A 20 10.91 -7.72 -0.86
C GLU A 20 10.90 -8.10 0.62
N GLN A 21 11.96 -7.76 1.37
CA GLN A 21 12.01 -7.94 2.83
C GLN A 21 10.89 -7.16 3.55
N GLN A 22 10.58 -5.93 3.09
CA GLN A 22 9.49 -5.14 3.67
C GLN A 22 8.14 -5.80 3.44
N LEU A 23 7.88 -6.29 2.22
CA LEU A 23 6.65 -7.01 1.89
C LEU A 23 6.52 -8.32 2.68
N ALA A 24 7.61 -9.09 2.81
CA ALA A 24 7.63 -10.31 3.62
C ALA A 24 7.30 -10.03 5.09
N LYS A 25 7.84 -8.95 5.66
CA LYS A 25 7.51 -8.51 7.03
C LYS A 25 6.05 -8.08 7.17
N MET A 26 5.49 -7.41 6.16
CA MET A 26 4.07 -7.05 6.16
C MET A 26 3.17 -8.29 6.13
N LEU A 27 3.55 -9.32 5.36
CA LEU A 27 2.83 -10.61 5.32
C LEU A 27 2.88 -11.33 6.67
N LEU A 28 4.04 -11.35 7.34
CA LEU A 28 4.17 -11.91 8.69
C LEU A 28 3.31 -11.14 9.71
N GLN A 29 3.34 -9.81 9.68
CA GLN A 29 2.48 -9.00 10.54
C GLN A 29 0.98 -9.28 10.29
N ALA A 30 0.57 -9.47 9.04
CA ALA A 30 -0.80 -9.81 8.69
C ALA A 30 -1.18 -11.26 9.07
N ARG A 31 -0.20 -12.17 9.16
CA ARG A 31 -0.41 -13.54 9.64
C ARG A 31 -0.75 -13.53 11.13
N GLU A 32 0.04 -12.82 11.93
CA GLU A 32 -0.10 -12.77 13.39
C GLU A 32 -1.36 -12.01 13.83
N ASN A 33 -1.63 -10.86 13.21
CA ASN A 33 -2.70 -9.96 13.64
C ASN A 33 -4.00 -10.13 12.83
N GLY A 34 -3.96 -10.94 11.77
CA GLY A 34 -5.01 -10.99 10.76
C GLY A 34 -5.00 -9.77 9.84
N TYR A 35 -5.44 -9.97 8.59
CA TYR A 35 -5.60 -8.88 7.64
C TYR A 35 -6.90 -8.14 7.94
N THR A 36 -6.81 -7.04 8.70
CA THR A 36 -7.96 -6.20 9.05
C THR A 36 -8.05 -4.97 8.15
N LEU A 37 -9.26 -4.38 8.06
CA LEU A 37 -9.44 -3.11 7.34
C LEU A 37 -8.56 -2.00 7.92
N GLY A 38 -8.40 -1.95 9.25
CA GLY A 38 -7.54 -0.95 9.91
C GLY A 38 -6.08 -1.07 9.50
N LEU A 39 -5.56 -2.30 9.37
CA LEU A 39 -4.18 -2.54 8.91
C LEU A 39 -3.99 -2.09 7.46
N PHE A 40 -4.96 -2.37 6.58
CA PHE A 40 -4.96 -1.90 5.19
C PHE A 40 -4.91 -0.37 5.10
N TYR A 41 -5.77 0.33 5.86
CA TYR A 41 -5.79 1.79 5.89
C TYR A 41 -4.50 2.37 6.47
N ARG A 42 -3.91 1.73 7.49
CA ARG A 42 -2.63 2.18 8.06
C ARG A 42 -1.50 2.15 7.03
N TRP A 43 -1.43 1.09 6.23
CA TRP A 43 -0.42 0.99 5.16
C TRP A 43 -0.69 1.94 4.00
N SER A 44 -1.96 2.21 3.70
CA SER A 44 -2.38 3.10 2.61
C SER A 44 -2.47 4.58 3.02
N LEU A 45 -2.26 4.91 4.31
CA LEU A 45 -2.48 6.24 4.86
C LEU A 45 -1.70 7.33 4.13
N ARG A 46 -0.45 7.04 3.74
CA ARG A 46 0.40 7.96 2.97
C ARG A 46 -0.23 8.27 1.61
N GLY A 47 -0.77 7.26 0.92
CA GLY A 47 -1.47 7.45 -0.35
C GLY A 47 -2.74 8.28 -0.20
N TYR A 48 -3.52 8.03 0.86
CA TYR A 48 -4.70 8.85 1.18
C TYR A 48 -4.37 10.30 1.50
N LEU A 49 -3.26 10.55 2.19
CA LEU A 49 -2.82 11.89 2.53
C LEU A 49 -2.43 12.67 1.26
N VAL A 50 -1.71 12.05 0.32
CA VAL A 50 -1.40 12.65 -0.98
C VAL A 50 -2.66 12.93 -1.79
N LEU A 51 -3.60 11.97 -1.84
CA LEU A 51 -4.89 12.16 -2.52
C LEU A 51 -5.67 13.32 -1.90
N PHE A 52 -5.75 13.38 -0.57
CA PHE A 52 -6.47 14.43 0.15
C PHE A 52 -5.89 15.81 -0.16
N ILE A 53 -4.56 15.95 -0.09
CA ILE A 53 -3.87 17.20 -0.44
C ILE A 53 -4.16 17.59 -1.89
N ALA A 54 -4.06 16.66 -2.83
CA ALA A 54 -4.32 16.93 -4.25
C ALA A 54 -5.77 17.42 -4.48
N ILE A 55 -6.75 16.79 -3.83
CA ILE A 55 -8.15 17.20 -3.90
C ILE A 55 -8.37 18.56 -3.24
N SER A 56 -7.76 18.81 -2.07
CA SER A 56 -7.85 20.11 -1.40
C SER A 56 -7.28 21.25 -2.26
N ILE A 57 -6.15 21.03 -2.95
CA ILE A 57 -5.58 21.99 -3.90
C ILE A 57 -6.56 22.22 -5.06
N GLY A 58 -7.14 21.16 -5.63
CA GLY A 58 -8.14 21.27 -6.70
C GLY A 58 -9.38 22.05 -6.27
N ILE A 59 -9.91 21.78 -5.08
CA ILE A 59 -11.06 22.51 -4.51
C ILE A 59 -10.71 23.99 -4.29
N ALA A 60 -9.53 24.29 -3.73
CA ALA A 60 -9.09 25.66 -3.51
C ALA A 60 -8.96 26.42 -4.84
N TRP A 61 -8.42 25.77 -5.87
CA TRP A 61 -8.31 26.34 -7.22
C TRP A 61 -9.68 26.64 -7.84
N PHE A 62 -10.62 25.68 -7.80
CA PHE A 62 -11.97 25.89 -8.35
C PHE A 62 -12.78 26.93 -7.57
N SER A 63 -12.55 27.03 -6.26
CA SER A 63 -13.11 28.08 -5.42
C SER A 63 -12.60 29.46 -5.85
N TRP A 64 -11.29 29.59 -6.11
CA TRP A 64 -10.68 30.85 -6.58
C TRP A 64 -11.28 31.35 -7.90
N VAL A 65 -11.53 30.45 -8.85
CA VAL A 65 -12.14 30.80 -10.15
C VAL A 65 -13.68 30.83 -10.13
N ASN A 66 -14.32 30.73 -8.95
CA ASN A 66 -15.77 30.68 -8.76
C ASN A 66 -16.50 29.60 -9.58
N MET A 67 -15.83 28.48 -9.87
CA MET A 67 -16.41 27.39 -10.66
C MET A 67 -17.04 26.33 -9.76
N ALA A 68 -18.25 26.61 -9.26
CA ALA A 68 -18.98 25.71 -8.35
C ALA A 68 -19.11 24.25 -8.85
N PRO A 69 -19.38 23.97 -10.15
CA PRO A 69 -19.43 22.59 -10.66
C PRO A 69 -18.13 21.81 -10.43
N GLY A 70 -16.97 22.46 -10.48
CA GLY A 70 -15.67 21.84 -10.24
C GLY A 70 -15.52 21.31 -8.81
N ILE A 71 -16.06 22.04 -7.83
CA ILE A 71 -16.00 21.65 -6.41
C ILE A 71 -16.81 20.37 -6.18
N TYR A 72 -18.03 20.29 -6.73
CA TYR A 72 -18.86 19.08 -6.65
C TYR A 72 -18.21 17.89 -7.34
N ALA A 73 -17.60 18.11 -8.51
CA ALA A 73 -16.86 17.07 -9.23
C ALA A 73 -15.67 16.53 -8.41
N MET A 74 -14.87 17.41 -7.81
CA MET A 74 -13.73 17.01 -6.96
C MET A 74 -14.18 16.23 -5.72
N THR A 75 -15.28 16.67 -5.11
CA THR A 75 -15.86 16.00 -3.93
C THR A 75 -16.38 14.61 -4.31
N GLY A 76 -17.12 14.51 -5.43
CA GLY A 76 -17.59 13.24 -5.97
C GLY A 76 -16.45 12.28 -6.29
N LEU A 77 -15.35 12.79 -6.85
CA LEU A 77 -14.15 12.00 -7.14
C LEU A 77 -13.50 11.47 -5.86
N LEU A 78 -13.38 12.28 -4.82
CA LEU A 78 -12.86 11.85 -3.52
C LEU A 78 -13.73 10.73 -2.92
N VAL A 79 -15.05 10.93 -2.86
CA VAL A 79 -15.99 9.94 -2.34
C VAL A 79 -15.95 8.65 -3.16
N GLY A 80 -15.92 8.76 -4.49
CA GLY A 80 -15.82 7.63 -5.40
C GLY A 80 -14.52 6.84 -5.20
N ALA A 81 -13.38 7.51 -5.01
CA ALA A 81 -12.10 6.87 -4.72
C ALA A 81 -12.15 6.11 -3.39
N LEU A 82 -12.69 6.73 -2.33
CA LEU A 82 -12.84 6.09 -1.02
C LEU A 82 -13.74 4.84 -1.08
N LEU A 83 -14.87 4.91 -1.80
CA LEU A 83 -15.77 3.78 -2.01
C LEU A 83 -15.11 2.64 -2.78
N ARG A 84 -14.39 2.97 -3.86
CA ARG A 84 -13.64 2.00 -4.66
C ARG A 84 -12.63 1.27 -3.78
N ASP A 85 -11.83 2.01 -3.01
CA ASP A 85 -10.77 1.43 -2.20
C ASP A 85 -11.34 0.62 -1.02
N TYR A 86 -12.45 1.04 -0.42
CA TYR A 86 -13.18 0.25 0.57
C TYR A 86 -13.62 -1.11 -0.01
N GLY A 87 -14.12 -1.11 -1.26
CA GLY A 87 -14.48 -2.34 -1.97
C GLY A 87 -13.29 -3.28 -2.19
N VAL A 88 -12.13 -2.73 -2.54
CA VAL A 88 -10.88 -3.49 -2.69
C VAL A 88 -10.41 -4.05 -1.35
N ALA A 89 -10.37 -3.21 -0.30
CA ALA A 89 -9.98 -3.62 1.05
C ALA A 89 -10.86 -4.76 1.57
N LYS A 90 -12.19 -4.65 1.41
CA LYS A 90 -13.14 -5.69 1.81
C LYS A 90 -12.91 -7.01 1.08
N LYS A 91 -12.64 -6.96 -0.24
CA LYS A 91 -12.30 -8.16 -1.03
C LYS A 91 -10.99 -8.78 -0.54
N GLN A 92 -9.97 -7.97 -0.28
CA GLN A 92 -8.67 -8.43 0.18
C GLN A 92 -8.76 -9.11 1.57
N VAL A 93 -9.47 -8.48 2.52
CA VAL A 93 -9.75 -9.07 3.84
C VAL A 93 -10.45 -10.42 3.71
N ARG A 94 -11.41 -10.54 2.79
CA ARG A 94 -12.15 -11.79 2.56
C ARG A 94 -11.29 -12.89 1.92
N LEU A 95 -10.37 -12.52 1.03
CA LEU A 95 -9.47 -13.46 0.35
C LEU A 95 -8.27 -13.88 1.21
N TRP A 96 -7.88 -13.05 2.17
CA TRP A 96 -6.70 -13.28 3.01
C TRP A 96 -6.64 -14.67 3.66
N PRO A 97 -7.71 -15.23 4.27
CA PRO A 97 -7.65 -16.55 4.90
C PRO A 97 -7.29 -17.67 3.93
N VAL A 98 -7.68 -17.54 2.65
CA VAL A 98 -7.34 -18.51 1.60
C VAL A 98 -5.88 -18.32 1.20
N GLN A 99 -5.46 -17.08 0.94
CA GLN A 99 -4.07 -16.76 0.59
C GLN A 99 -3.09 -17.20 1.68
N ALA A 100 -3.43 -16.94 2.95
CA ALA A 100 -2.64 -17.32 4.11
C ALA A 100 -2.42 -18.83 4.25
N ARG A 101 -3.34 -19.67 3.74
CA ARG A 101 -3.19 -21.12 3.75
C ARG A 101 -2.31 -21.63 2.60
N LEU A 102 -2.23 -20.88 1.51
CA LEU A 102 -1.49 -21.26 0.30
C LEU A 102 -0.05 -20.74 0.31
N LEU A 103 0.27 -19.76 1.16
CA LEU A 103 1.60 -19.20 1.31
C LEU A 103 2.54 -20.16 2.04
N ASP A 104 3.71 -20.37 1.46
CA ASP A 104 4.84 -21.01 2.13
C ASP A 104 5.45 -20.04 3.14
N TRP A 105 5.11 -20.23 4.40
CA TRP A 105 5.53 -19.34 5.48
C TRP A 105 7.01 -19.47 5.83
N GLU A 106 7.63 -20.64 5.59
CA GLU A 106 9.07 -20.81 5.83
C GLU A 106 9.83 -19.94 4.83
N LYS A 107 9.41 -19.94 3.57
CA LYS A 107 9.98 -19.06 2.55
C LYS A 107 9.74 -17.59 2.86
N VAL A 108 8.54 -17.21 3.30
CA VAL A 108 8.24 -15.81 3.70
C VAL A 108 9.11 -15.37 4.88
N GLN A 109 9.37 -16.27 5.83
CA GLN A 109 10.23 -15.99 6.97
C GLN A 109 11.70 -15.82 6.56
N ALA A 110 12.22 -16.70 5.70
CA ALA A 110 13.55 -16.56 5.12
C ALA A 110 13.70 -15.23 4.35
N MET A 111 12.71 -14.87 3.54
CA MET A 111 12.68 -13.58 2.83
C MET A 111 12.66 -12.38 3.79
N ALA A 112 11.94 -12.46 4.92
CA ALA A 112 11.89 -11.38 5.91
C ALA A 112 13.22 -11.21 6.67
N ASN A 113 13.98 -12.30 6.84
CA ASN A 113 15.31 -12.32 7.44
C ASN A 113 16.42 -11.90 6.46
N GLY A 114 16.13 -11.90 5.16
CA GLY A 114 17.11 -11.58 4.11
C GLY A 114 17.97 -12.76 3.68
N GLU A 115 17.48 -13.98 3.86
CA GLU A 115 18.18 -15.25 3.57
C GLU A 115 17.77 -15.83 2.19
N ALA A 116 17.10 -15.04 1.35
CA ALA A 116 16.53 -15.44 0.06
C ALA A 116 17.31 -14.91 -1.14
#